data_AF-A0A2X3DMC0-F1
#
_entry.id   AF-A0A2X3DMC0-F1
#
_cell.length_a   1.000
_cell.length_b   1.000
_cell.length_c   1.000
_cell.angle_alpha   90.00
_cell.angle_beta   90.00
_cell.angle_gamma   90.00
#
_symmetry.space_group_name_H-M   'P 1'
#
loop_
_entity.id
_entity.type
_entity.pdbx_description
1 polymer ?
#
loop_
_entity_poly.entity_id
_entity_poly.type
_entity_poly.pdbx_seq_one_letter_code
_entity_poly.pdbx_strand_id
1 'polypeptide(L)'
;MVGTAVANARCWPQLRENAYLMGQMLDADTAYMTSRGLRTLGVRLRQHHESSLRIAEWLAQHPQVARVNHPALPGSKGHEFWKRDFTGSSGLFSFVLSKRLNDAELGGVSRQFQPVQYGLFVGRL
;
A
#
# COMPACT_ATOMS: atom_id res chain seq x y z
N MET A 1 1.13 9.14 13.32
CA MET A 1 1.57 8.95 11.91
C MET A 1 2.89 9.68 11.76
N VAL A 2 3.89 9.08 11.11
CA VAL A 2 5.24 9.66 10.97
C VAL A 2 5.53 9.93 9.49
N GLY A 3 6.15 11.07 9.20
CA GLY A 3 6.73 11.38 7.90
C GLY A 3 8.23 11.07 7.88
N THR A 4 8.76 10.63 6.74
CA THR A 4 10.20 10.41 6.58
C THR A 4 10.68 11.07 5.29
N ALA A 5 11.83 11.72 5.35
CA ALA A 5 12.54 12.26 4.19
C ALA A 5 13.99 11.78 4.24
N VAL A 6 14.47 11.20 3.15
CA VAL A 6 15.83 10.69 3.03
C VAL A 6 16.53 11.45 1.90
N ALA A 7 17.73 11.93 2.18
CA ALA A 7 18.54 12.67 1.22
C ALA A 7 19.96 12.11 1.14
N ASN A 8 20.59 12.28 -0.03
CA ASN A 8 22.02 12.07 -0.17
C ASN A 8 22.81 13.24 0.43
N ALA A 9 24.14 13.08 0.54
CA ALA A 9 25.03 14.07 1.16
C ALA A 9 24.95 15.48 0.53
N ARG A 10 24.64 15.59 -0.78
CA ARG A 10 24.55 16.89 -1.47
C ARG A 10 23.38 17.73 -0.95
N CYS A 11 22.26 17.10 -0.62
CA CYS A 11 21.03 17.78 -0.21
C CYS A 11 20.80 17.75 1.31
N TRP A 12 21.60 17.00 2.07
CA TRP A 12 21.41 16.84 3.51
C TRP A 12 21.47 18.16 4.30
N PRO A 13 22.43 19.07 4.07
CA PRO A 13 22.47 20.34 4.80
C PRO A 13 21.18 21.15 4.65
N GLN A 14 20.69 21.24 3.41
CA GLN A 14 19.46 21.97 3.07
C GLN A 14 18.21 21.31 3.68
N LEU A 15 18.10 19.98 3.59
CA LEU A 15 16.97 19.25 4.18
C LEU A 15 16.92 19.46 5.70
N ARG A 16 18.07 19.33 6.38
CA ARG A 16 18.19 19.48 7.83
C ARG A 16 17.84 20.90 8.29
N GLU A 17 18.39 21.91 7.63
CA GLU A 17 18.13 23.31 7.96
C GLU A 17 16.64 23.64 7.82
N ASN A 18 16.01 23.27 6.71
CA ASN A 18 14.59 23.50 6.48
C ASN A 18 13.72 22.77 7.51
N ALA A 19 14.07 21.53 7.88
CA ALA A 19 13.36 20.79 8.90
C ALA A 19 13.39 21.51 10.26
N TYR A 20 14.54 22.10 10.64
CA TYR A 20 14.65 22.88 11.88
C TYR A 20 13.87 24.18 11.81
N LEU A 21 13.98 24.94 10.72
CA LEU A 21 13.28 26.22 10.56
C LEU A 21 11.75 26.06 10.61
N MET A 22 11.23 24.94 10.08
CA MET A 22 9.80 24.62 10.08
C MET A 22 9.35 23.81 11.31
N GLY A 23 10.24 23.52 12.26
CA GLY A 23 9.92 22.73 13.45
C GLY A 23 9.44 21.31 13.15
N GLN A 24 9.85 20.73 12.01
CA GLN A 24 9.46 19.38 11.59
C GLN A 24 10.27 18.32 12.35
N MET A 25 10.02 18.22 13.65
CA MET A 25 10.62 17.21 14.52
C MET A 25 9.60 16.13 14.91
N LEU A 26 10.14 14.96 15.22
CA LEU A 26 9.39 13.82 15.75
C LEU A 26 9.56 13.77 17.28
N ASP A 27 8.49 13.52 18.01
CA ASP A 27 8.57 13.26 19.44
C ASP A 27 9.25 11.91 19.73
N ALA A 28 9.85 11.79 20.90
CA ALA A 28 10.65 10.62 21.27
C ALA A 28 9.82 9.33 21.33
N ASP A 29 8.57 9.39 21.78
CA ASP A 29 7.70 8.23 21.94
C ASP A 29 7.25 7.69 20.57
N THR A 30 6.87 8.57 19.64
CA THR A 30 6.57 8.19 18.25
C THR A 30 7.81 7.65 17.54
N ALA A 31 9.00 8.24 17.79
CA ALA A 31 10.26 7.71 17.26
C ALA A 31 10.54 6.28 17.76
N TYR A 32 10.31 6.03 19.06
CA TYR A 32 10.46 4.71 19.66
C TYR A 32 9.47 3.70 19.06
N MET A 33 8.18 4.05 18.99
CA MET A 33 7.14 3.19 18.44
C MET A 33 7.37 2.87 16.96
N THR A 34 7.82 3.86 16.18
CA THR A 34 8.21 3.68 14.78
C THR A 34 9.37 2.70 14.67
N SER A 35 10.45 2.93 15.43
CA SER A 35 11.63 2.08 15.44
C SER A 35 11.32 0.64 15.85
N ARG A 36 10.42 0.45 16.83
CA ARG A 36 9.91 -0.87 17.23
C ARG A 36 9.20 -1.57 16.07
N GLY A 37 8.37 -0.86 15.31
CA GLY A 37 7.66 -1.38 14.15
C GLY A 37 8.58 -1.74 12.97
N LEU A 38 9.70 -1.03 12.80
CA LEU A 38 10.68 -1.30 11.74
C LEU A 38 11.37 -2.66 11.91
N ARG A 39 11.60 -3.10 13.15
CA ARG A 39 12.24 -4.40 13.44
C ARG A 39 11.50 -5.59 12.82
N THR A 40 10.19 -5.49 12.66
CA THR A 40 9.35 -6.55 12.06
C THR A 40 8.86 -6.20 10.66
N LEU A 41 9.34 -5.11 10.06
CA LEU A 41 8.88 -4.68 8.74
C LEU A 41 9.11 -5.75 7.67
N GLY A 42 10.27 -6.41 7.67
CA GLY A 42 10.60 -7.45 6.69
C GLY A 42 9.64 -8.64 6.72
N VAL A 43 9.31 -9.16 7.91
CA VAL A 43 8.35 -10.28 8.02
C VAL A 43 6.94 -9.87 7.58
N ARG A 44 6.51 -8.65 7.93
CA ARG A 44 5.20 -8.13 7.54
C ARG A 44 5.12 -7.93 6.03
N LEU A 45 6.15 -7.35 5.40
CA LEU A 45 6.16 -7.13 3.95
C LEU A 45 6.14 -8.45 3.17
N ARG A 46 6.86 -9.48 3.62
CA ARG A 46 6.78 -10.83 3.02
C ARG A 46 5.37 -11.40 3.10
N GLN A 47 4.76 -11.38 4.28
CA GLN A 47 3.40 -11.85 4.45
C GLN A 47 2.40 -11.04 3.61
N HIS A 48 2.57 -9.71 3.54
CA HIS A 48 1.73 -8.85 2.71
C HIS A 48 1.84 -9.19 1.23
N HIS A 49 3.04 -9.43 0.73
CA HIS A 49 3.30 -9.84 -0.65
C HIS A 49 2.62 -11.18 -0.98
N GLU A 50 2.86 -12.21 -0.15
CA GLU A 50 2.30 -13.56 -0.38
C GLU A 50 0.77 -13.55 -0.32
N SER A 51 0.20 -12.85 0.66
CA SER A 51 -1.26 -12.73 0.79
C SER A 51 -1.87 -11.94 -0.37
N SER A 52 -1.28 -10.80 -0.77
CA SER A 52 -1.83 -10.00 -1.86
C SER A 52 -1.75 -10.71 -3.19
N LEU A 53 -0.65 -11.40 -3.48
CA LEU A 53 -0.52 -12.18 -4.71
C LEU A 53 -1.57 -13.28 -4.80
N ARG A 54 -1.74 -14.07 -3.72
CA ARG A 54 -2.75 -15.13 -3.65
C ARG A 54 -4.17 -14.60 -3.88
N ILE A 55 -4.52 -13.48 -3.23
CA ILE A 55 -5.86 -12.88 -3.39
C ILE A 55 -6.02 -12.29 -4.80
N ALA A 56 -4.98 -11.65 -5.35
CA ALA A 56 -5.02 -11.07 -6.67
C ALA A 56 -5.19 -12.13 -7.77
N GLU A 57 -4.52 -13.27 -7.65
CA GLU A 57 -4.69 -14.43 -8.54
C GLU A 57 -6.09 -15.03 -8.45
N TRP A 58 -6.62 -15.18 -7.22
CA TRP A 58 -7.98 -15.65 -7.01
C TRP A 58 -9.02 -14.69 -7.62
N LEU A 59 -8.86 -13.38 -7.41
CA LEU A 59 -9.75 -12.36 -7.99
C LEU A 59 -9.65 -12.31 -9.51
N ALA A 60 -8.49 -12.59 -10.09
CA ALA A 60 -8.31 -12.61 -11.55
C ALA A 60 -9.12 -13.71 -12.24
N GLN A 61 -9.49 -14.76 -11.50
CA GLN A 61 -10.33 -15.86 -11.98
C GLN A 61 -11.81 -15.64 -11.67
N HIS A 62 -12.17 -14.61 -10.90
CA HIS A 62 -13.53 -14.40 -10.45
C HIS A 62 -14.41 -13.83 -11.58
N PRO A 63 -15.59 -14.42 -11.88
CA PRO A 63 -16.38 -14.07 -13.07
C PRO A 63 -16.91 -12.63 -13.10
N GLN A 64 -17.02 -12.00 -11.93
CA GLN A 64 -17.47 -10.60 -11.81
C GLN A 64 -16.32 -9.58 -11.93
N VAL A 65 -15.07 -10.03 -12.00
CA VAL A 65 -13.88 -9.18 -12.08
C VAL A 65 -13.41 -9.13 -13.54
N ALA A 66 -13.36 -7.93 -14.10
CA ALA A 66 -12.84 -7.71 -15.45
C ALA A 66 -11.31 -7.67 -15.48
N ARG A 67 -10.70 -7.11 -14.43
CA ARG A 67 -9.24 -6.93 -14.39
C ARG A 67 -8.72 -6.76 -12.96
N VAL A 68 -7.55 -7.31 -12.69
CA VAL A 68 -6.78 -7.06 -11.46
C VAL A 68 -5.51 -6.28 -11.78
N ASN A 69 -5.29 -5.19 -11.07
CA ASN A 69 -4.10 -4.32 -11.18
C ASN A 69 -3.16 -4.61 -9.99
N HIS A 70 -2.42 -5.71 -10.08
CA HIS A 70 -1.39 -6.06 -9.11
C HIS A 70 -0.02 -6.05 -9.81
N PRO A 71 1.00 -5.32 -9.31
CA PRO A 71 2.26 -5.14 -10.02
C PRO A 71 3.01 -6.45 -10.31
N ALA A 72 2.83 -7.48 -9.47
CA ALA A 72 3.42 -8.80 -9.70
C ALA A 72 2.66 -9.67 -10.73
N LEU A 73 1.46 -9.28 -11.18
CA LEU A 73 0.72 -10.03 -12.20
C LEU A 73 1.12 -9.61 -13.62
N PRO A 74 1.36 -10.54 -14.56
CA PRO A 74 1.78 -10.23 -15.94
C PRO A 74 0.83 -9.31 -16.74
N GLY A 75 -0.47 -9.32 -16.44
CA GLY A 75 -1.49 -8.48 -17.10
C GLY A 75 -1.59 -7.04 -16.55
N SER A 76 -0.79 -6.69 -15.54
CA SER A 76 -0.81 -5.38 -14.92
C SER A 76 0.09 -4.40 -15.66
N LYS A 77 -0.39 -3.16 -15.82
CA LYS A 77 0.40 -2.10 -16.46
C LYS A 77 1.64 -1.81 -15.60
N GLY A 78 2.82 -1.92 -16.19
CA GLY A 78 4.10 -1.68 -15.51
C GLY A 78 4.70 -2.89 -14.80
N HIS A 79 4.18 -4.10 -15.02
CA HIS A 79 4.77 -5.34 -14.50
C HIS A 79 6.26 -5.49 -14.88
N GLU A 80 6.64 -5.10 -16.10
CA GLU A 80 8.02 -5.14 -16.58
C GLU A 80 8.98 -4.29 -15.73
N PHE A 81 8.57 -3.06 -15.37
CA PHE A 81 9.36 -2.17 -14.52
C PHE A 81 9.39 -2.66 -13.08
N TRP A 82 8.26 -3.20 -12.60
CA TRP A 82 8.22 -3.83 -11.29
C TRP A 82 9.23 -4.97 -11.20
N LYS A 83 9.27 -5.86 -12.20
CA LYS A 83 10.20 -6.99 -12.25
C LYS A 83 11.67 -6.56 -12.31
N ARG A 84 11.96 -5.42 -12.93
CA ARG A 84 13.32 -4.85 -13.01
C ARG A 84 13.76 -4.21 -11.68
N ASP A 85 12.89 -3.42 -11.07
CA ASP A 85 13.27 -2.49 -9.99
C ASP A 85 12.91 -3.00 -8.57
N PHE A 86 12.02 -3.99 -8.45
CA PHE A 86 11.49 -4.43 -7.16
C PHE A 86 11.64 -5.95 -6.99
N THR A 87 11.92 -6.36 -5.74
CA THR A 87 12.04 -7.77 -5.35
C THR A 87 10.76 -8.35 -4.73
N GLY A 88 9.71 -7.53 -4.62
CA GLY A 88 8.44 -7.89 -3.99
C GLY A 88 7.40 -6.80 -4.17
N SER A 89 6.15 -7.10 -3.85
CA SER A 89 5.05 -6.13 -3.85
C SER A 89 4.58 -5.85 -2.42
N SER A 90 3.90 -4.72 -2.23
CA SER A 90 3.14 -4.50 -1.00
C SER A 90 1.83 -5.29 -1.03
N GLY A 91 1.06 -5.18 0.06
CA GLY A 91 -0.27 -5.76 0.15
C GLY A 91 -1.35 -5.05 -0.68
N LEU A 92 -0.99 -3.97 -1.39
CA LEU A 92 -1.93 -3.07 -2.04
C LEU A 92 -2.10 -3.40 -3.52
N PHE A 93 -3.35 -3.56 -3.96
CA PHE A 93 -3.72 -3.69 -5.36
C PHE A 93 -5.17 -3.22 -5.56
N SER A 94 -5.57 -3.02 -6.82
CA SER A 94 -6.94 -2.70 -7.18
C SER A 94 -7.48 -3.69 -8.21
N PHE A 95 -8.79 -3.73 -8.37
CA PHE A 95 -9.45 -4.52 -9.40
C PHE A 95 -10.66 -3.76 -9.95
N VAL A 96 -11.06 -4.12 -11.15
CA VAL A 96 -12.18 -3.53 -11.88
C VAL A 96 -13.24 -4.60 -12.04
N LEU A 97 -14.48 -4.28 -11.67
CA LEU A 97 -15.63 -5.16 -11.87
C LEU A 97 -16.10 -5.10 -13.33
N SER A 98 -16.61 -6.21 -13.83
CA SER A 98 -17.15 -6.32 -15.20
C SER A 98 -18.41 -5.49 -15.43
N LYS A 99 -19.17 -5.22 -14.36
CA LYS A 99 -20.38 -4.42 -14.38
C LYS A 99 -20.19 -3.18 -13.51
N ARG A 100 -20.68 -2.03 -13.99
CA ARG A 100 -20.86 -0.84 -13.16
C ARG A 100 -22.03 -1.07 -12.21
N LEU A 101 -21.77 -1.06 -10.92
CA LEU A 101 -22.79 -1.22 -9.88
C LEU A 101 -23.52 0.09 -9.63
N ASN A 102 -24.80 -0.01 -9.27
CA ASN A 102 -25.55 1.07 -8.64
C ASN A 102 -25.43 0.98 -7.11
N ASP A 103 -25.83 2.03 -6.38
CA ASP A 103 -25.63 2.12 -4.92
C ASP A 103 -26.30 0.97 -4.14
N ALA A 104 -27.43 0.46 -4.65
CA ALA A 104 -28.13 -0.67 -4.06
C ALA A 104 -27.36 -2.00 -4.23
N GLU A 105 -26.75 -2.23 -5.39
CA GLU A 105 -25.95 -3.43 -5.69
C GLU A 105 -24.56 -3.39 -5.01
N LEU A 106 -24.01 -2.19 -4.80
CA LEU A 106 -22.71 -1.98 -4.17
C LEU A 106 -22.65 -2.56 -2.75
N GLY A 107 -23.74 -2.40 -1.99
CA GLY A 107 -23.86 -2.98 -0.64
C GLY A 107 -23.89 -4.51 -0.61
N GLY A 108 -24.26 -5.17 -1.72
CA GLY A 108 -24.21 -6.63 -1.86
C GLY A 108 -22.79 -7.12 -2.10
N VAL A 109 -22.08 -6.47 -3.03
CA VAL A 109 -20.68 -6.81 -3.36
C VAL A 109 -19.76 -6.56 -2.17
N SER A 110 -19.96 -5.46 -1.43
CA SER A 110 -19.16 -5.18 -0.23
C SER A 110 -19.33 -6.21 0.88
N ARG A 111 -20.48 -6.89 0.95
CA ARG A 111 -20.71 -7.99 1.91
C ARG A 111 -20.00 -9.28 1.49
N GLN A 112 -19.85 -9.52 0.20
CA GLN A 112 -19.17 -10.71 -0.33
C GLN A 112 -17.67 -10.71 -0.03
N PHE A 113 -17.07 -9.53 0.17
CA PHE A 113 -15.64 -9.35 0.50
C PHE A 113 -15.39 -8.97 1.97
N GLN A 114 -16.32 -9.28 2.89
CA GLN A 114 -16.31 -8.87 4.30
C GLN A 114 -15.03 -9.17 5.14
N PRO A 115 -14.15 -10.14 4.84
CA PRO A 115 -12.87 -10.25 5.56
C PRO A 115 -11.93 -9.06 5.29
N VAL A 116 -12.17 -8.30 4.21
CA VAL A 116 -11.43 -7.10 3.84
C VAL A 116 -12.19 -5.90 4.42
N GLN A 117 -11.66 -5.32 5.49
CA GLN A 117 -12.28 -4.15 6.10
C GLN A 117 -12.31 -2.98 5.10
N TYR A 118 -13.52 -2.56 4.71
CA TYR A 118 -13.72 -1.38 3.86
C TYR A 118 -13.37 -0.14 4.67
N GLY A 119 -12.19 0.43 4.42
CA GLY A 119 -11.71 1.64 5.07
C GLY A 119 -11.16 2.63 4.06
N LEU A 120 -11.84 3.75 3.88
CA LEU A 120 -11.19 4.96 3.39
C LEU A 120 -10.27 5.43 4.53
N PHE A 121 -8.95 5.30 4.40
CA PHE A 121 -8.00 5.89 5.36
C PHE A 121 -7.90 7.41 5.10
N VAL A 122 -9.03 8.10 5.15
CA VAL A 122 -9.06 9.56 5.34
C VAL A 122 -9.03 9.73 6.84
N GLY A 123 -7.84 10.04 7.36
CA GLY A 123 -7.68 10.51 8.73
C GLY A 123 -8.64 11.67 8.93
N ARG A 124 -9.73 11.41 9.64
CA ARG A 124 -10.58 12.46 10.18
C ARG A 124 -9.72 13.18 11.21
N LEU A 125 -9.44 14.46 10.97
CA LEU A 125 -8.99 15.39 12.01
C LEU A 125 -9.98 15.36 13.18
#